data_AF-A0A2V2EVF2-F1
#
_entry.id   AF-A0A2V2EVF2-F1
#
_cell.length_a   1.000
_cell.length_b   1.000
_cell.length_c   1.000
_cell.angle_alpha   90.00
_cell.angle_beta   90.00
_cell.angle_gamma   90.00
#
_symmetry.space_group_name_H-M   'P 1'
#
loop_
_entity.id
_entity.type
_entity.pdbx_description
1 polymer ?
#
loop_
_entity_poly.entity_id
_entity_poly.type
_entity_poly.pdbx_seq_one_letter_code
_entity_poly.pdbx_strand_id
1 'polypeptide(L)'
;MKTVDGLDVDKGVGGKMNKKDKRSRKTVSAIQSTLLELLCTKRVQEIKIVDLCTAADINRTTFYLHFSGIADVLEELRSEITERIFENIDEIADFNKPKNPMPFLNVCTDVLESYPHFTDFVRMSQDADIFLSKLKKQFSQSICKHYLETCGSCMENAVYVFRFLTSGVLDTYTEWLQSDRSVSFDTILSQCAPIVAAGQEILAKNTTESM
;
A
#
# COMPACT_ATOMS: atom_id res chain seq x y z
N MET A 1 39.12 -37.65 33.59
CA MET A 1 39.55 -36.29 33.98
C MET A 1 39.46 -35.41 32.75
N LYS A 2 38.72 -34.30 32.87
CA LYS A 2 38.34 -33.28 31.86
C LYS A 2 37.11 -33.58 30.98
N THR A 3 35.98 -33.19 31.57
CA THR A 3 34.79 -32.53 30.99
C THR A 3 35.14 -31.39 30.03
N VAL A 4 34.24 -31.10 29.06
CA VAL A 4 33.49 -29.83 28.79
C VAL A 4 32.59 -30.12 27.58
N ASP A 5 31.30 -30.36 27.79
CA ASP A 5 30.15 -29.46 27.52
C ASP A 5 30.06 -28.92 26.08
N GLY A 6 29.15 -29.49 25.30
CA GLY A 6 28.63 -28.94 24.04
C GLY A 6 27.10 -28.93 24.11
N LEU A 7 26.56 -27.72 24.18
CA LEU A 7 25.18 -27.38 24.52
C LEU A 7 24.14 -27.81 23.48
N ASP A 8 22.99 -28.20 24.02
CA ASP A 8 21.69 -28.30 23.36
C ASP A 8 21.21 -26.97 22.75
N VAL A 9 20.64 -27.12 21.56
CA VAL A 9 19.42 -26.48 21.02
C VAL A 9 18.91 -25.20 21.71
N ASP A 10 18.92 -24.08 20.98
CA ASP A 10 17.96 -22.98 21.21
C ASP A 10 17.22 -22.63 19.92
N LYS A 11 15.92 -22.97 19.90
CA LYS A 11 14.91 -22.47 18.96
C LYS A 11 14.32 -21.20 19.57
N GLY A 12 14.43 -20.07 18.87
CA GLY A 12 13.83 -18.83 19.36
C GLY A 12 13.73 -17.69 18.35
N VAL A 13 12.99 -17.88 17.25
CA VAL A 13 12.50 -16.75 16.44
C VAL A 13 11.26 -16.18 17.14
N GLY A 14 11.48 -15.15 17.95
CA GLY A 14 10.44 -14.44 18.69
C GLY A 14 10.99 -13.14 19.24
N GLY A 15 11.32 -12.19 18.36
CA GLY A 15 11.81 -10.88 18.74
C GLY A 15 10.77 -10.12 19.58
N LYS A 16 11.05 -9.96 20.89
CA LYS A 16 10.27 -9.10 21.78
C LYS A 16 10.36 -7.64 21.30
N MET A 17 9.30 -7.15 20.66
CA MET A 17 9.13 -5.70 20.41
C MET A 17 9.25 -4.91 21.72
N ASN A 18 10.14 -3.91 21.74
CA ASN A 18 10.37 -3.09 22.92
C ASN A 18 9.12 -2.25 23.26
N LYS A 19 8.78 -2.10 24.54
CA LYS A 19 7.65 -1.30 25.04
C LYS A 19 7.66 0.14 24.51
N LYS A 20 8.84 0.72 24.28
CA LYS A 20 9.01 2.06 23.70
C LYS A 20 8.53 2.11 22.24
N ASP A 21 8.87 1.11 21.45
CA ASP A 21 8.46 0.97 20.05
C ASP A 21 6.94 0.72 19.93
N LYS A 22 6.39 -0.15 20.78
CA LYS A 22 4.93 -0.36 20.86
C LYS A 22 4.17 0.93 21.19
N ARG A 23 4.72 1.79 22.07
CA ARG A 23 4.11 3.10 22.38
C ARG A 23 4.21 4.06 21.20
N SER A 24 5.36 4.10 20.52
CA SER A 24 5.56 4.88 19.30
C SER A 24 4.53 4.55 18.22
N ARG A 25 4.38 3.25 17.89
CA ARG A 25 3.41 2.77 16.90
C ARG A 25 1.97 3.11 17.25
N LYS A 26 1.59 2.97 18.52
CA LYS A 26 0.25 3.37 18.99
C LYS A 26 -0.01 4.86 18.80
N THR A 27 0.96 5.70 19.12
CA THR A 27 0.86 7.15 18.91
C THR A 27 0.71 7.48 17.43
N VAL A 28 1.56 6.91 16.56
CA VAL A 28 1.49 7.11 15.11
C VAL A 28 0.13 6.71 14.54
N SER A 29 -0.35 5.52 14.90
CA SER A 29 -1.67 5.02 14.47
C SER A 29 -2.82 5.91 14.95
N ALA A 30 -2.76 6.41 16.19
CA ALA A 30 -3.77 7.34 16.70
C ALA A 30 -3.77 8.67 15.92
N ILE A 31 -2.60 9.22 15.61
CA ILE A 31 -2.45 10.45 14.82
C ILE A 31 -3.02 10.25 13.40
N GLN A 32 -2.62 9.18 12.70
CA GLN A 32 -3.09 8.88 11.35
C GLN A 32 -4.60 8.68 11.30
N SER A 33 -5.16 7.89 12.22
CA SER A 33 -6.60 7.60 12.29
C SER A 33 -7.41 8.87 12.54
N THR A 34 -6.96 9.70 13.49
CA THR A 34 -7.60 10.99 13.79
C THR A 34 -7.51 11.95 12.60
N LEU A 35 -6.38 11.93 11.88
CA LEU A 35 -6.23 12.77 10.69
C LEU A 35 -7.21 12.36 9.59
N LEU A 36 -7.37 11.05 9.32
CA LEU A 36 -8.36 10.54 8.37
C LEU A 36 -9.78 10.97 8.75
N GLU A 37 -10.15 10.85 10.02
CA GLU A 37 -11.44 11.32 10.54
C GLU A 37 -11.67 12.80 10.29
N LEU A 38 -10.70 13.65 10.63
CA LEU A 38 -10.80 15.10 10.41
C LEU A 38 -10.92 15.44 8.92
N LEU A 39 -10.23 14.71 8.05
CA LEU A 39 -10.28 14.90 6.61
C LEU A 39 -11.62 14.53 5.97
N CYS A 40 -12.48 13.76 6.65
CA CYS A 40 -13.85 13.53 6.20
C CYS A 40 -14.70 14.81 6.19
N THR A 41 -14.29 15.85 6.94
CA THR A 41 -15.09 17.09 7.10
C THR A 41 -14.31 18.38 6.84
N LYS A 42 -12.98 18.34 6.79
CA LYS A 42 -12.10 19.50 6.60
C LYS A 42 -11.09 19.23 5.50
N ARG A 43 -10.63 20.29 4.84
CA ARG A 43 -9.49 20.19 3.93
C ARG A 43 -8.17 20.12 4.69
N VAL A 44 -7.16 19.47 4.13
CA VAL A 44 -5.81 19.33 4.71
C VAL A 44 -5.25 20.68 5.20
N GLN A 45 -5.47 21.73 4.41
CA GLN A 45 -4.96 23.09 4.67
C GLN A 45 -5.63 23.78 5.86
N GLU A 46 -6.82 23.31 6.25
CA GLU A 46 -7.63 23.86 7.34
C GLU A 46 -7.31 23.16 8.67
N ILE A 47 -6.64 22.00 8.64
CA ILE A 47 -6.29 21.23 9.83
C ILE A 47 -5.04 21.81 10.47
N LYS A 48 -5.18 22.33 11.70
CA LYS A 48 -4.04 22.78 12.50
C LYS A 48 -3.49 21.62 13.32
N ILE A 49 -2.17 21.60 13.51
CA ILE A 49 -1.48 20.61 14.35
C ILE A 49 -2.08 20.57 15.76
N VAL A 50 -2.46 21.73 16.33
CA VAL A 50 -3.09 21.79 17.65
C VAL A 50 -4.44 21.06 17.68
N ASP A 51 -5.27 21.24 16.66
CA ASP A 51 -6.58 20.61 16.58
C ASP A 51 -6.45 19.09 16.42
N LEU A 52 -5.50 18.63 15.59
CA LEU A 52 -5.18 17.21 15.45
C LEU A 52 -4.67 16.62 16.77
N CYS A 53 -3.75 17.30 17.46
CA CYS A 53 -3.21 16.84 18.73
C CYS A 53 -4.29 16.72 19.79
N THR A 54 -5.20 17.70 19.87
CA THR A 54 -6.33 17.68 20.81
C THR A 54 -7.29 16.54 20.49
N ALA A 55 -7.63 16.32 19.22
CA ALA A 55 -8.52 15.24 18.82
C ALA A 55 -7.90 13.85 19.04
N ALA A 56 -6.58 13.72 18.84
CA ALA A 56 -5.85 12.46 19.03
C ALA A 56 -5.45 12.19 20.49
N ASP A 57 -5.81 13.07 21.43
CA ASP A 57 -5.41 13.03 22.85
C ASP A 57 -3.88 12.92 23.05
N ILE A 58 -3.13 13.80 22.37
CA ILE A 58 -1.67 13.86 22.50
C ILE A 58 -1.17 15.29 22.71
N ASN A 59 0.03 15.40 23.28
CA ASN A 59 0.75 16.66 23.37
C ASN A 59 1.41 17.02 22.03
N ARG A 60 1.48 18.32 21.72
CA ARG A 60 2.21 18.83 20.54
C ARG A 60 3.66 18.38 20.51
N THR A 61 4.34 18.37 21.66
CA THR A 61 5.72 17.84 21.76
C THR A 61 5.79 16.38 21.30
N THR A 62 4.78 15.58 21.62
CA THR A 62 4.70 14.18 21.17
C THR A 62 4.46 14.09 19.66
N PHE A 63 3.61 14.93 19.09
CA PHE A 63 3.45 15.00 17.63
C PHE A 63 4.79 15.28 16.92
N TYR A 64 5.52 16.29 17.39
CA TYR A 64 6.80 16.68 16.77
C TYR A 64 7.94 15.68 16.99
N LEU A 65 7.76 14.64 17.81
CA LEU A 65 8.71 13.50 17.86
C LEU A 65 8.57 12.58 16.65
N HIS A 66 7.42 12.60 15.97
CA HIS A 66 7.10 11.71 14.86
C HIS A 66 6.97 12.45 13.54
N PHE A 67 6.45 13.68 13.55
CA PHE A 67 6.08 14.39 12.33
C PHE A 67 6.49 15.86 12.34
N SER A 68 6.92 16.34 11.19
CA SER A 68 7.21 17.74 10.92
C SER A 68 5.96 18.57 10.61
N GLY A 69 4.87 17.93 10.16
CA GLY A 69 3.59 18.59 9.85
C GLY A 69 2.53 17.63 9.32
N ILE A 70 1.35 18.16 8.96
CA ILE A 70 0.21 17.34 8.48
C ILE A 70 0.54 16.58 7.19
N ALA A 71 1.26 17.22 6.27
CA ALA A 71 1.67 16.59 5.01
C ALA A 71 2.57 15.37 5.24
N ASP A 72 3.39 15.41 6.30
CA ASP A 72 4.30 14.34 6.72
C ASP A 72 3.51 13.13 7.22
N VAL A 73 2.48 13.35 8.05
CA VAL A 73 1.57 12.29 8.52
C VAL A 73 0.94 11.54 7.34
N LEU A 74 0.48 12.27 6.32
CA LEU A 74 -0.13 11.67 5.14
C LEU A 74 0.89 10.93 4.27
N GLU A 75 2.14 11.40 4.19
CA GLU A 75 3.19 10.70 3.45
C GLU A 75 3.58 9.41 4.16
N GLU A 76 3.81 9.46 5.47
CA GLU A 76 4.08 8.28 6.28
C GLU A 76 2.94 7.26 6.17
N LEU A 77 1.68 7.70 6.22
CA LEU A 77 0.53 6.81 6.04
C LEU A 77 0.55 6.10 4.68
N ARG A 78 0.85 6.82 3.58
CA ARG A 78 0.94 6.19 2.26
C ARG A 78 2.11 5.21 2.15
N SER A 79 3.26 5.58 2.73
CA SER A 79 4.43 4.71 2.79
C SER A 79 4.13 3.44 3.57
N GLU A 80 3.51 3.55 4.74
CA GLU A 80 3.10 2.40 5.56
C GLU A 80 2.09 1.50 4.85
N ILE A 81 1.07 2.08 4.20
CA ILE A 81 0.11 1.33 3.36
C ILE A 81 0.85 0.57 2.26
N THR A 82 1.77 1.24 1.57
CA THR A 82 2.57 0.63 0.50
C THR A 82 3.41 -0.50 1.05
N GLU A 83 4.23 -0.26 2.07
CA GLU A 83 5.06 -1.29 2.69
C GLU A 83 4.24 -2.53 3.07
N ARG A 84 3.12 -2.35 3.78
CA ARG A 84 2.25 -3.46 4.20
C ARG A 84 1.66 -4.27 3.04
N ILE A 85 1.35 -3.63 1.91
CA ILE A 85 0.85 -4.32 0.72
C ILE A 85 1.95 -5.10 0.02
N PHE A 86 3.19 -4.60 0.06
CA PHE A 86 4.33 -5.23 -0.61
C PHE A 86 5.10 -6.22 0.28
N GLU A 87 4.80 -6.34 1.58
CA GLU A 87 5.52 -7.22 2.53
C GLU A 87 5.63 -8.69 2.07
N ASN A 88 4.57 -9.25 1.48
CA ASN A 88 4.55 -10.66 1.01
C ASN A 88 4.15 -10.75 -0.47
N ILE A 89 4.60 -9.78 -1.26
CA ILE A 89 4.10 -9.58 -2.62
C ILE A 89 4.28 -10.81 -3.52
N ASP A 90 5.41 -11.51 -3.41
CA ASP A 90 5.75 -12.70 -4.19
C ASP A 90 4.85 -13.90 -3.88
N GLU A 91 4.24 -13.94 -2.69
CA GLU A 91 3.29 -14.99 -2.31
C GLU A 91 1.89 -14.72 -2.89
N ILE A 92 1.59 -13.46 -3.19
CA ILE A 92 0.25 -12.98 -3.56
C ILE A 92 0.13 -12.78 -5.08
N ALA A 93 1.21 -12.39 -5.75
CA ALA A 93 1.22 -12.09 -7.18
C ALA A 93 2.53 -12.52 -7.85
N ASP A 94 2.41 -13.24 -8.97
CA ASP A 94 3.52 -13.44 -9.90
C ASP A 94 3.45 -12.35 -10.98
N PHE A 95 4.26 -11.30 -10.83
CA PHE A 95 4.33 -10.21 -11.82
C PHE A 95 5.07 -10.57 -13.11
N ASN A 96 5.79 -11.70 -13.15
CA ASN A 96 6.38 -12.20 -14.39
C ASN A 96 5.37 -12.98 -15.22
N LYS A 97 4.39 -13.60 -14.56
CA LYS A 97 3.26 -14.28 -15.19
C LYS A 97 1.95 -13.73 -14.63
N PRO A 98 1.69 -12.42 -14.82
CA PRO A 98 0.47 -11.82 -14.30
C PRO A 98 -0.69 -12.53 -14.99
N LYS A 99 -1.60 -13.13 -14.21
CA LYS A 99 -2.80 -13.81 -14.71
C LYS A 99 -4.06 -13.18 -14.16
N ASN A 100 -4.16 -13.15 -12.82
CA ASN A 100 -5.30 -12.60 -12.11
C ASN A 100 -4.81 -11.58 -11.06
N PRO A 101 -5.16 -10.28 -11.19
CA PRO A 101 -4.78 -9.28 -10.19
C PRO A 101 -5.66 -9.30 -8.93
N MET A 102 -6.76 -10.05 -8.89
CA MET A 102 -7.71 -10.05 -7.75
C MET A 102 -7.08 -10.40 -6.40
N PRO A 103 -6.22 -11.42 -6.25
CA PRO A 103 -5.58 -11.72 -4.97
C PRO A 103 -4.80 -10.54 -4.40
N PHE A 104 -4.04 -9.84 -5.27
CA PHE A 104 -3.32 -8.63 -4.90
C PHE A 104 -4.28 -7.50 -4.50
N LEU A 105 -5.35 -7.29 -5.26
CA LEU A 105 -6.33 -6.24 -4.98
C LEU A 105 -7.15 -6.49 -3.71
N ASN A 106 -7.40 -7.76 -3.36
CA ASN A 106 -8.01 -8.12 -2.08
C ASN A 106 -7.08 -7.74 -0.92
N VAL A 107 -5.78 -8.04 -1.02
CA VAL A 107 -4.81 -7.59 -0.01
C VAL A 107 -4.74 -6.07 0.08
N CYS A 108 -4.76 -5.37 -1.06
CA CYS A 108 -4.88 -3.92 -1.08
C CYS A 108 -6.13 -3.45 -0.32
N THR A 109 -7.28 -4.07 -0.59
CA THR A 109 -8.56 -3.71 0.07
C THR A 109 -8.47 -3.95 1.57
N ASP A 110 -8.01 -5.12 2.00
CA ASP A 110 -7.87 -5.51 3.41
C ASP A 110 -6.92 -4.56 4.17
N VAL A 111 -5.79 -4.19 3.56
CA VAL A 111 -4.84 -3.24 4.17
C VAL A 111 -5.47 -1.86 4.28
N LEU A 112 -6.09 -1.34 3.23
CA LEU A 112 -6.71 -0.01 3.26
C LEU A 112 -7.85 0.05 4.28
N GLU A 113 -8.69 -0.98 4.33
CA GLU A 113 -9.83 -1.07 5.27
C GLU A 113 -9.39 -1.35 6.71
N SER A 114 -8.14 -1.78 6.94
CA SER A 114 -7.58 -1.88 8.28
C SER A 114 -7.31 -0.52 8.95
N TYR A 115 -7.29 0.57 8.19
CA TYR A 115 -7.13 1.93 8.72
C TYR A 115 -8.50 2.51 9.09
N PRO A 116 -8.73 2.89 10.36
CA PRO A 116 -9.98 3.52 10.77
C PRO A 116 -10.28 4.77 9.94
N HIS A 117 -11.56 4.95 9.58
CA HIS A 117 -12.07 6.06 8.76
C HIS A 117 -11.53 6.13 7.33
N PHE A 118 -10.73 5.17 6.85
CA PHE A 118 -10.19 5.23 5.50
C PHE A 118 -11.28 5.24 4.42
N THR A 119 -12.26 4.35 4.54
CA THR A 119 -13.40 4.29 3.60
C THR A 119 -14.22 5.58 3.60
N ASP A 120 -14.48 6.14 4.79
CA ASP A 120 -15.19 7.42 4.91
C ASP A 120 -14.36 8.56 4.30
N PHE A 121 -13.07 8.60 4.60
CA PHE A 121 -12.14 9.57 4.04
C PHE A 121 -12.15 9.55 2.51
N VAL A 122 -12.01 8.38 1.91
CA VAL A 122 -11.99 8.21 0.45
C VAL A 122 -13.27 8.71 -0.21
N ARG A 123 -14.42 8.55 0.44
CA ARG A 123 -15.73 8.93 -0.12
C ARG A 123 -16.15 10.37 0.18
N MET A 124 -15.70 10.92 1.29
CA MET A 124 -16.22 12.19 1.81
C MET A 124 -15.21 13.34 1.69
N SER A 125 -13.91 13.04 1.66
CA SER A 125 -12.88 14.07 1.69
C SER A 125 -12.68 14.73 0.33
N GLN A 126 -12.55 16.06 0.33
CA GLN A 126 -12.13 16.83 -0.85
C GLN A 126 -10.66 16.60 -1.23
N ASP A 127 -9.86 16.02 -0.32
CA ASP A 127 -8.44 15.73 -0.55
C ASP A 127 -8.19 14.25 -0.91
N ALA A 128 -9.25 13.43 -1.01
CA ALA A 128 -9.15 12.01 -1.34
C ALA A 128 -8.46 11.76 -2.68
N ASP A 129 -8.82 12.51 -3.73
CA ASP A 129 -8.21 12.38 -5.07
C ASP A 129 -6.69 12.59 -5.03
N ILE A 130 -6.24 13.63 -4.32
CA ILE A 130 -4.82 13.96 -4.20
C ILE A 130 -4.09 12.87 -3.41
N PHE A 131 -4.70 12.36 -2.34
CA PHE A 131 -4.15 11.27 -1.56
C PHE A 131 -4.01 9.99 -2.39
N LEU A 132 -5.09 9.55 -3.04
CA LEU A 132 -5.12 8.34 -3.86
C LEU A 132 -4.21 8.44 -5.08
N SER A 133 -4.11 9.61 -5.72
CA SER A 133 -3.18 9.84 -6.82
C SER A 133 -1.72 9.66 -6.39
N LYS A 134 -1.34 10.17 -5.21
CA LYS A 134 0.00 9.97 -4.65
C LYS A 134 0.25 8.52 -4.25
N LEU A 135 -0.74 7.86 -3.61
CA LEU A 135 -0.65 6.45 -3.23
C LEU A 135 -0.49 5.56 -4.47
N LYS A 136 -1.33 5.77 -5.50
CA LYS A 136 -1.24 5.11 -6.80
C LYS A 136 0.14 5.28 -7.43
N LYS A 137 0.72 6.49 -7.34
CA LYS A 137 2.07 6.75 -7.85
C LYS A 137 3.12 5.91 -7.11
N GLN A 138 3.06 5.84 -5.78
CA GLN A 138 3.95 5.00 -4.98
C GLN A 138 3.78 3.52 -5.35
N PHE A 139 2.55 3.02 -5.45
CA PHE A 139 2.29 1.64 -5.89
C PHE A 139 2.85 1.36 -7.28
N SER A 140 2.58 2.24 -8.25
CA SER A 140 3.08 2.08 -9.62
C SER A 140 4.61 2.00 -9.65
N GLN A 141 5.29 2.78 -8.80
CA GLN A 141 6.75 2.74 -8.66
C GLN A 141 7.21 1.43 -8.03
N SER A 142 6.57 0.96 -6.96
CA SER A 142 6.89 -0.32 -6.30
C SER A 142 6.67 -1.51 -7.23
N ILE A 143 5.53 -1.58 -7.93
CA ILE A 143 5.20 -2.63 -8.91
C ILE A 143 6.22 -2.62 -10.06
N CYS A 144 6.53 -1.44 -10.61
CA CYS A 144 7.50 -1.32 -11.71
C CYS A 144 8.90 -1.72 -11.28
N LYS A 145 9.37 -1.25 -10.11
CA LYS A 145 10.66 -1.63 -9.55
C LYS A 145 10.75 -3.14 -9.37
N HIS A 146 9.76 -3.74 -8.72
CA HIS A 146 9.70 -5.17 -8.50
C HIS A 146 9.70 -5.95 -9.82
N TYR A 147 8.88 -5.55 -10.80
CA TYR A 147 8.88 -6.16 -12.13
C TYR A 147 10.26 -6.11 -12.82
N LEU A 148 10.95 -4.96 -12.78
CA LEU A 148 12.28 -4.81 -13.38
C LEU A 148 13.33 -5.68 -12.68
N GLU A 149 13.25 -5.82 -11.35
CA GLU A 149 14.16 -6.66 -10.57
C GLU A 149 13.94 -8.15 -10.86
N THR A 150 12.69 -8.59 -11.04
CA THR A 150 12.36 -10.01 -11.24
C THR A 150 12.41 -10.45 -12.71
N CYS A 151 12.20 -9.54 -13.67
CA CYS A 151 12.12 -9.90 -15.09
C CYS A 151 13.50 -10.10 -15.76
N GLY A 152 14.61 -9.68 -15.13
CA GLY A 152 16.00 -9.93 -15.53
C GLY A 152 16.46 -9.26 -16.84
N SER A 153 15.78 -9.54 -17.95
CA SER A 153 16.03 -9.01 -19.30
C SER A 153 14.71 -8.89 -20.07
N CYS A 154 13.86 -7.94 -19.68
CA CYS A 154 12.69 -7.58 -20.47
C CYS A 154 13.12 -6.79 -21.72
N MET A 155 12.43 -7.00 -22.85
CA MET A 155 12.57 -6.08 -24.00
C MET A 155 12.28 -4.64 -23.59
N GLU A 156 12.96 -3.67 -24.21
CA GLU A 156 12.84 -2.24 -23.93
C GLU A 156 11.38 -1.74 -23.92
N ASN A 157 10.52 -2.33 -24.76
CA ASN A 157 9.12 -1.93 -24.89
C ASN A 157 8.16 -2.62 -23.90
N ALA A 158 8.57 -3.71 -23.24
CA ALA A 158 7.71 -4.47 -22.32
C ALA A 158 7.28 -3.62 -21.10
N VAL A 159 8.16 -2.72 -20.65
CA VAL A 159 7.88 -1.80 -19.54
C VAL A 159 6.69 -0.88 -19.83
N TYR A 160 6.48 -0.47 -21.10
CA TYR A 160 5.35 0.38 -21.47
C TYR A 160 4.03 -0.39 -21.47
N VAL A 161 4.04 -1.65 -21.94
CA VAL A 161 2.88 -2.54 -21.90
C VAL A 161 2.50 -2.83 -20.44
N PHE A 162 3.49 -3.18 -19.62
CA PHE A 162 3.30 -3.43 -18.20
C PHE A 162 2.75 -2.20 -17.46
N ARG A 163 3.30 -1.01 -17.74
CA ARG A 163 2.81 0.25 -17.19
C ARG A 163 1.39 0.56 -17.62
N PHE A 164 1.02 0.31 -18.88
CA PHE A 164 -0.34 0.50 -19.38
C PHE A 164 -1.34 -0.39 -18.63
N LEU A 165 -1.05 -1.69 -18.51
CA LEU A 165 -1.90 -2.64 -17.78
C LEU A 165 -2.04 -2.27 -16.31
N THR A 166 -0.91 -1.98 -15.64
CA THR A 166 -0.89 -1.62 -14.22
C THR A 166 -1.67 -0.32 -13.98
N SER A 167 -1.48 0.68 -14.84
CA SER A 167 -2.21 1.95 -14.71
C SER A 167 -3.70 1.75 -14.91
N GLY A 168 -4.13 0.97 -15.91
CA GLY A 168 -5.54 0.67 -16.15
C GLY A 168 -6.21 -0.02 -14.97
N VAL A 169 -5.55 -1.01 -14.37
CA VAL A 169 -6.06 -1.70 -13.17
C VAL A 169 -6.11 -0.76 -11.97
N LEU A 170 -5.03 -0.04 -11.69
CA LEU A 170 -4.97 0.86 -10.53
C LEU A 170 -5.94 2.05 -10.64
N ASP A 171 -6.08 2.66 -11.83
CA ASP A 171 -7.02 3.76 -12.06
C ASP A 171 -8.46 3.29 -11.86
N THR A 172 -8.82 2.15 -12.45
CA THR A 172 -10.15 1.55 -12.26
C THR A 172 -10.41 1.20 -10.80
N TYR A 173 -9.39 0.71 -10.09
CA TYR A 173 -9.48 0.40 -8.67
C TYR A 173 -9.68 1.66 -7.81
N THR A 174 -8.95 2.74 -8.07
CA THR A 174 -9.14 4.00 -7.34
C THR A 174 -10.53 4.59 -7.56
N GLU A 175 -11.05 4.54 -8.79
CA GLU A 175 -12.43 4.96 -9.11
C GLU A 175 -13.45 4.11 -8.33
N TRP A 176 -13.26 2.80 -8.32
CA TRP A 176 -14.13 1.89 -7.57
C TRP A 176 -14.10 2.17 -6.06
N LEU A 177 -12.93 2.45 -5.47
CA LEU A 177 -12.81 2.78 -4.06
C LEU A 177 -13.64 4.02 -3.68
N GLN A 178 -13.76 4.99 -4.59
CA GLN A 178 -14.49 6.25 -4.43
C GLN A 178 -15.99 6.13 -4.74
N SER A 179 -16.40 5.09 -5.44
CA SER A 179 -17.80 4.83 -5.76
C SER A 179 -18.64 4.43 -4.53
N ASP A 180 -19.93 4.15 -4.75
CA ASP A 180 -20.76 3.50 -3.73
C ASP A 180 -20.46 2.00 -3.56
N ARG A 181 -19.57 1.44 -4.38
CA ARG A 181 -19.20 0.02 -4.44
C ARG A 181 -20.41 -0.91 -4.57
N SER A 182 -21.48 -0.44 -5.19
CA SER A 182 -22.69 -1.23 -5.49
C SER A 182 -22.40 -2.43 -6.40
N VAL A 183 -21.35 -2.32 -7.23
CA VAL A 183 -20.81 -3.39 -8.06
C VAL A 183 -19.48 -3.85 -7.45
N SER A 184 -19.26 -5.16 -7.36
CA SER A 184 -17.98 -5.70 -6.87
C SER A 184 -16.85 -5.42 -7.87
N PHE A 185 -15.63 -5.22 -7.36
CA PHE A 185 -14.49 -4.97 -8.24
C PHE A 185 -14.21 -6.15 -9.19
N ASP A 186 -14.42 -7.38 -8.72
CA ASP A 186 -14.32 -8.59 -9.54
C ASP A 186 -15.24 -8.54 -10.78
N THR A 187 -16.48 -8.08 -10.59
CA THR A 187 -17.43 -7.90 -11.69
C THR A 187 -16.91 -6.87 -12.70
N ILE A 188 -16.35 -5.75 -12.23
CA ILE A 188 -15.78 -4.71 -13.10
C ILE A 188 -14.57 -5.26 -13.87
N LEU A 189 -13.64 -5.91 -13.18
CA LEU A 189 -12.43 -6.46 -13.77
C LEU A 189 -12.73 -7.55 -14.81
N SER A 190 -13.78 -8.35 -14.60
CA SER A 190 -14.22 -9.36 -15.58
C SER A 190 -14.55 -8.75 -16.95
N GLN A 191 -15.03 -7.50 -16.98
CA GLN A 191 -15.30 -6.77 -18.23
C GLN A 191 -14.00 -6.31 -18.90
N CYS A 192 -12.94 -6.07 -18.12
CA CYS A 192 -11.62 -5.70 -18.60
C CYS A 192 -10.74 -6.91 -18.95
N ALA A 193 -11.15 -8.14 -18.60
CA ALA A 193 -10.36 -9.36 -18.77
C ALA A 193 -9.80 -9.57 -20.19
N PRO A 194 -10.54 -9.29 -21.29
CA PRO A 194 -9.99 -9.41 -22.64
C PRO A 194 -8.80 -8.48 -22.91
N ILE A 195 -8.84 -7.26 -22.38
CA ILE A 195 -7.77 -6.25 -22.54
C ILE A 195 -6.53 -6.68 -21.74
N VAL A 196 -6.75 -7.17 -20.53
CA VAL A 196 -5.69 -7.69 -19.65
C VAL A 196 -5.02 -8.92 -20.30
N ALA A 197 -5.81 -9.87 -20.81
CA ALA A 197 -5.31 -11.07 -21.47
C ALA A 197 -4.46 -10.74 -22.72
N ALA A 198 -4.92 -9.81 -23.57
CA ALA A 198 -4.15 -9.39 -24.74
C ALA A 198 -2.80 -8.78 -24.36
N GLY A 199 -2.75 -7.97 -23.30
CA GLY A 199 -1.49 -7.42 -22.79
C GLY A 199 -0.56 -8.49 -22.21
N GLN A 200 -1.11 -9.48 -21.50
CA GLN A 200 -0.35 -10.62 -20.97
C GLN A 200 0.28 -11.46 -22.09
N GLU A 201 -0.43 -11.70 -23.18
CA GLU A 201 0.10 -12.41 -24.34
C GLU A 201 1.27 -11.67 -25.00
N ILE A 202 1.18 -10.34 -25.09
CA ILE A 202 2.28 -9.50 -25.59
C ILE A 202 3.50 -9.64 -24.67
N LEU A 203 3.31 -9.54 -23.35
CA LEU A 203 4.39 -9.69 -22.38
C LEU A 203 5.02 -11.09 -22.44
N ALA A 204 4.23 -12.15 -22.59
CA ALA A 204 4.73 -13.52 -22.67
C ALA A 204 5.56 -13.80 -23.94
N LYS A 205 5.10 -13.32 -25.10
CA LYS A 205 5.87 -13.41 -26.36
C LYS A 205 7.22 -12.70 -26.22
N ASN A 206 7.23 -11.56 -25.55
CA ASN A 206 8.41 -10.74 -25.36
C ASN A 206 9.50 -11.40 -24.48
N THR A 207 9.14 -12.33 -23.61
CA THR A 207 10.09 -13.10 -22.78
C THR A 207 10.69 -14.29 -23.54
N THR A 208 10.00 -14.81 -24.56
CA THR A 208 10.38 -16.05 -25.26
C THR A 208 11.36 -15.82 -26.41
N GLU A 209 11.38 -14.61 -26.99
CA GLU A 209 12.30 -14.23 -28.08
C GLU A 209 13.70 -13.76 -27.61
N SER A 210 13.92 -13.69 -26.29
CA SER A 210 15.20 -13.28 -25.67
C SER A 210 16.02 -14.45 -25.12
N MET A 211 15.56 -15.70 -25.30
CA MET A 211 16.28 -16.95 -24.97
C MET A 211 16.74 -17.66 -26.24
#